data_AF-A0A7L2RSF0-F1
#
_entry.id   AF-A0A7L2RSF0-F1
#
_cell.length_a   1.000
_cell.length_b   1.000
_cell.length_c   1.000
_cell.angle_alpha   90.00
_cell.angle_beta   90.00
_cell.angle_gamma   90.00
#
_symmetry.space_group_name_H-M   'P 1'
#
loop_
_entity.id
_entity.type
_entity.pdbx_description
1 polymer ?
#
loop_
_entity_poly.entity_id
_entity_poly.type
_entity_poly.pdbx_seq_one_letter_code
_entity_poly.pdbx_strand_id
1 'polypeptide(L)' 'VTATDLDDGINGDVKYSLKTIKGKSSKIFHLRAQTGGITLLHSLDFEEGESYELEVQARDGGGLSDIAKVM' A
#
# COMPACT_ATOMS: atom_id res chain seq x y z
N VAL A 1 -27.90 9.82 12.83
CA VAL A 1 -26.71 9.38 13.58
C VAL A 1 -25.52 9.81 12.77
N THR A 2 -24.79 10.81 13.25
CA THR A 2 -23.62 11.36 12.56
C THR A 2 -22.43 10.94 13.41
N ALA A 3 -21.56 10.09 12.88
CA ALA A 3 -20.31 9.73 13.52
C ALA A 3 -19.26 10.74 13.05
N THR A 4 -18.85 11.61 13.96
CA THR A 4 -17.72 12.53 13.78
C THR A 4 -16.53 11.85 14.44
N ASP A 5 -15.71 11.12 13.67
CA ASP A 5 -14.43 10.63 14.18
C ASP A 5 -13.45 11.79 14.25
N LEU A 6 -12.95 12.01 15.46
CA LEU A 6 -12.21 13.18 15.93
C LEU A 6 -10.73 12.84 16.09
N ASP A 7 -10.17 12.02 15.20
CA ASP A 7 -8.73 11.75 15.18
C ASP A 7 -8.00 12.78 14.30
N ASP A 8 -8.16 14.06 14.66
CA ASP A 8 -7.24 15.11 14.22
C ASP A 8 -6.06 15.12 15.19
N GLY A 9 -5.00 14.41 14.81
CA GLY A 9 -3.79 14.27 15.62
C GLY A 9 -2.80 13.27 15.03
N ILE A 10 -1.57 13.32 15.52
CA ILE A 10 -0.32 12.65 15.03
C ILE A 10 -0.44 11.13 14.75
N ASN A 11 -1.53 10.48 15.19
CA ASN A 11 -1.89 9.09 14.87
C ASN A 11 -2.50 8.90 13.47
N GLY A 12 -2.88 9.97 12.77
CA GLY A 12 -3.35 9.94 11.38
C GLY A 12 -2.24 9.81 10.33
N ASP A 13 -0.97 9.90 10.72
CA ASP A 13 0.18 9.78 9.82
C ASP A 13 0.47 8.29 9.53
N VAL A 14 -0.40 7.68 8.73
CA VAL A 14 -0.27 6.29 8.30
C VAL A 14 0.75 6.21 7.18
N LYS A 15 1.84 5.48 7.44
CA LYS A 15 2.85 5.17 6.43
C LYS A 15 2.57 3.84 5.77
N TYR A 16 2.46 3.87 4.46
CA TYR A 16 2.26 2.69 3.63
C TYR A 16 3.60 2.17 3.10
N SER A 17 3.79 0.85 3.13
CA SER A 17 4.98 0.18 2.60
C SER A 17 4.61 -1.12 1.89
N LEU A 18 5.37 -1.50 0.87
CA LEU A 18 5.21 -2.79 0.19
C LEU A 18 6.00 -3.85 0.97
N LYS A 19 5.30 -4.81 1.56
CA LYS A 19 5.89 -5.82 2.45
C LYS A 19 6.38 -7.05 1.69
N THR A 20 5.56 -7.55 0.79
CA THR A 20 5.88 -8.70 -0.07
C THR A 20 5.63 -8.30 -1.50
N ILE A 21 6.68 -8.45 -2.30
CA ILE A 21 6.60 -8.26 -3.73
C ILE A 21 7.19 -9.52 -4.36
N LYS A 22 6.33 -10.43 -4.83
CA LYS A 22 6.78 -11.68 -5.48
C LYS A 22 7.15 -11.40 -6.94
N GLY A 23 8.41 -11.65 -7.31
CA GLY A 23 8.89 -11.56 -8.69
C GLY A 23 9.36 -10.16 -9.11
N LYS A 24 9.15 -9.79 -10.38
CA LYS A 24 9.58 -8.49 -10.96
C LYS A 24 8.71 -7.29 -10.53
N SER A 25 7.63 -7.52 -9.80
CA SER A 25 6.65 -6.52 -9.39
C SER A 25 7.24 -5.37 -8.56
N SER A 26 8.39 -5.54 -7.92
CA SER A 26 9.02 -4.48 -7.10
C SER A 26 9.54 -3.32 -7.93
N LYS A 27 9.72 -3.54 -9.24
CA LYS A 27 10.11 -2.52 -10.21
C LYS A 27 8.92 -1.99 -11.02
N ILE A 28 7.76 -2.64 -10.93
CA ILE A 28 6.56 -2.32 -11.72
C ILE A 28 5.63 -1.42 -10.92
N PHE A 29 5.53 -1.60 -9.60
CA PHE A 29 4.61 -0.84 -8.75
C PHE A 29 5.35 0.15 -7.85
N HIS A 30 4.78 1.35 -7.72
CA HIS A 30 5.20 2.37 -6.78
C HIS A 30 4.06 2.68 -5.81
N LEU A 31 4.32 2.51 -4.52
CA LEU A 31 3.41 2.85 -3.45
C LEU A 31 3.82 4.18 -2.83
N ARG A 32 2.91 5.16 -2.83
CA ARG A 32 3.09 6.41 -2.09
C ARG A 32 2.90 6.15 -0.61
N ALA A 33 3.99 6.31 0.15
CA ALA A 33 3.99 6.08 1.59
C ALA A 33 3.03 6.99 2.37
N GLN A 34 2.70 8.18 1.86
CA GLN A 34 1.85 9.16 2.56
C GLN A 34 0.35 8.97 2.29
N THR A 35 -0.02 8.38 1.16
CA THR A 35 -1.44 8.30 0.75
C THR A 35 -1.92 6.87 0.50
N GLY A 36 -1.01 5.89 0.49
CA GLY A 36 -1.32 4.51 0.12
C GLY A 36 -1.63 4.33 -1.37
N GLY A 37 -1.41 5.37 -2.19
CA GLY A 37 -1.69 5.33 -3.63
C GLY A 37 -0.70 4.42 -4.36
N ILE A 38 -1.22 3.38 -5.01
CA ILE A 38 -0.42 2.48 -5.86
C ILE A 38 -0.46 3.00 -7.29
N THR A 39 0.72 3.14 -7.88
CA THR A 39 0.92 3.60 -9.26
C THR A 39 1.84 2.62 -9.99
N LEU A 40 1.71 2.58 -11.31
CA LEU A 40 2.57 1.76 -12.16
C LEU A 40 3.77 2.60 -12.59
N LEU A 41 4.98 2.12 -12.29
CA LEU A 41 6.22 2.69 -12.79
C LEU A 41 6.50 2.24 -14.22
N HIS A 42 6.11 1.02 -14.56
CA HIS A 42 6.28 0.42 -15.88
C HIS A 42 4.96 -0.17 -16.35
N SER A 43 4.77 -0.23 -17.66
CA SER A 43 3.65 -0.91 -18.28
C SER A 43 3.63 -2.38 -17.84
N LEU A 44 2.48 -2.85 -17.38
CA LEU A 44 2.25 -4.27 -17.18
C LEU A 44 2.22 -4.92 -18.56
N ASP A 45 3.27 -5.65 -18.90
CA ASP A 45 3.24 -6.54 -20.05
C ASP A 45 2.63 -7.87 -19.61
N PHE A 46 1.55 -8.25 -20.26
CA PHE A 46 0.82 -9.48 -19.95
C PHE A 46 1.67 -10.73 -20.22
N GLU A 47 2.73 -10.61 -21.04
CA GLU A 47 3.68 -11.70 -21.30
C GLU A 47 4.67 -11.96 -20.13
N GLU A 48 4.82 -11.02 -19.19
CA GLU A 48 5.77 -11.14 -18.07
C GLU A 48 5.16 -11.75 -16.79
N GLY A 49 3.83 -11.83 -16.69
CA GLY A 49 3.15 -12.42 -15.54
C GLY A 49 1.63 -12.28 -15.58
N GLU A 50 0.93 -13.42 -15.48
CA GLU A 50 -0.54 -13.49 -15.56
C GLU A 50 -1.26 -12.87 -14.34
N SER A 51 -0.58 -12.77 -13.19
CA SER A 51 -1.08 -12.11 -11.98
C SER A 51 0.05 -11.60 -11.09
N TYR A 52 -0.20 -10.52 -10.34
CA TYR A 52 0.75 -9.94 -9.40
C TYR A 52 0.12 -9.81 -8.02
N GLU A 53 0.64 -10.55 -7.05
CA GLU A 53 0.23 -10.43 -5.65
C GLU A 53 1.10 -9.37 -4.95
N LEU A 54 0.47 -8.30 -4.46
CA LEU A 54 1.11 -7.23 -3.70
C LEU A 54 0.59 -7.25 -2.26
N GLU A 55 1.50 -7.26 -1.29
CA GLU A 55 1.15 -7.03 0.11
C GLU A 55 1.53 -5.61 0.52
N VAL A 56 0.53 -4.79 0.83
CA VAL A 56 0.70 -3.42 1.33
C VAL A 56 0.51 -3.43 2.84
N GLN A 57 1.48 -2.91 3.57
CA GLN A 57 1.40 -2.67 5.00
C GLN A 57 1.13 -1.18 5.26
N ALA A 58 0.08 -0.90 6.02
CA ALA A 58 -0.20 0.42 6.58
C ALA A 58 0.25 0.44 8.04
N ARG A 59 1.12 1.37 8.44
CA ARG A 59 1.59 1.52 9.82
C ARG A 59 1.30 2.93 10.32
N ASP A 60 0.62 3.04 11.45
CA ASP A 60 0.37 4.33 12.10
C ASP A 60 1.57 4.82 12.91
N GLY A 61 1.51 6.08 13.35
CA GLY A 61 2.52 6.66 14.24
C GLY A 61 2.60 6.02 15.63
N GLY A 62 1.56 5.28 16.04
CA GLY A 62 1.46 4.54 17.30
C GLY A 62 2.10 3.15 17.26
N GLY A 63 2.57 2.69 16.10
CA GLY A 63 3.21 1.40 15.91
C GLY A 63 2.26 0.24 15.59
N LEU A 64 0.95 0.50 15.47
CA LEU A 64 0.02 -0.48 14.93
C LEU A 64 0.24 -0.57 13.42
N SER A 65 0.12 -1.78 12.88
CA SER A 65 0.20 -1.99 11.45
C SER A 65 -0.79 -3.03 10.98
N ASP A 66 -1.42 -2.74 9.85
CA ASP A 66 -2.31 -3.66 9.16
C ASP A 66 -1.71 -4.04 7.79
N ILE A 67 -2.13 -5.18 7.24
CA ILE A 67 -1.62 -5.70 5.97
C ILE A 67 -2.79 -6.05 5.05
N ALA A 68 -2.80 -5.44 3.87
CA ALA A 68 -3.77 -5.71 2.81
C ALA A 68 -3.10 -6.44 1.63
N LYS A 69 -3.81 -7.41 1.07
CA LYS A 69 -3.44 -8.10 -0.18
C LYS A 69 -4.16 -7.47 -1.36
N VAL A 70 -3.42 -7.20 -2.42
CA VAL A 70 -3.94 -6.76 -3.72
C VAL A 70 -3.58 -7.83 -4.75
N MET A 71 -4.59 -8.32 -5.49
CA MET A 71 -4.50 -9.39 -6.48
C MET A 71 -4.98 -8.90 -7.84
#